data_AF-A2QB70-F1
#
_entry.id   AF-A2QB70-F1
#
_cell.length_a   1.000
_cell.length_b   1.000
_cell.length_c   1.000
_cell.angle_alpha   90.00
_cell.angle_beta   90.00
_cell.angle_gamma   90.00
#
_symmetry.space_group_name_H-M   'P 1'
#
loop_
_entity.id
_entity.type
_entity.pdbx_description
1 polymer ?
#
loop_
_entity_poly.entity_id
_entity_poly.type
_entity_poly.pdbx_seq_one_letter_code
_entity_poly.pdbx_strand_id
1 'polypeptide(L)'
;MPLDTIYLTRHGHRLNWTIDYKTGTYHAQFPTPTGNPADPTLTSHGVLQSHELAAHFTSDNVSPKPFRIYSSPFYRCLQTIQPTVEALKQQQQQASTTPSTNNEPPAIDTHADLTVRTEPGLGMVRPNNLLHHPAPAPASILSSHFPTILPSSSSEQTTYTPILHPSTRGETIAQLHDRVATTLSALIISVDEEISAIEASLPPSQRTSKAILICSHAAPLIAMGRALTGDMPADSSVEDFKVYTAGVSTFRRRRAGEGNREGEGDGGEGGGLAPGTEVVRGDDGGVKVPDWKGGKGVAGGWECVSNGDCAFLSGGAERGWHFDGDESFDTGPMAGPSATPTSSVDSSAETDLGGSKL
;
A
#
# COMPACT_ATOMS: atom_id res chain seq x y z
N MET A 1 5.00 -24.52 -1.44
CA MET A 1 4.41 -23.69 -2.50
C MET A 1 4.79 -22.26 -2.19
N PRO A 2 5.16 -21.44 -3.17
CA PRO A 2 5.43 -20.02 -2.91
C PRO A 2 4.14 -19.30 -2.50
N LEU A 3 4.28 -18.07 -2.01
CA LEU A 3 3.17 -17.13 -1.86
C LEU A 3 2.44 -17.00 -3.19
N ASP A 4 1.13 -17.23 -3.20
CA ASP A 4 0.34 -17.26 -4.44
C ASP A 4 -0.74 -16.18 -4.51
N THR A 5 -1.07 -15.54 -3.40
CA THR A 5 -2.13 -14.52 -3.34
C THR A 5 -1.68 -13.26 -2.60
N ILE A 6 -2.00 -12.09 -3.15
CA ILE A 6 -1.81 -10.80 -2.47
C ILE A 6 -3.15 -10.07 -2.47
N TYR A 7 -3.61 -9.67 -1.29
CA TYR A 7 -4.71 -8.74 -1.12
C TYR A 7 -4.16 -7.35 -0.84
N LEU A 8 -4.58 -6.37 -1.63
CA LEU A 8 -4.25 -4.96 -1.43
C LEU A 8 -5.52 -4.23 -0.99
N THR A 9 -5.44 -3.47 0.10
CA THR A 9 -6.56 -2.64 0.56
C THR A 9 -6.14 -1.22 0.89
N ARG A 10 -6.98 -0.25 0.54
CA ARG A 10 -6.79 1.15 0.92
C ARG A 10 -7.34 1.38 2.32
N HIS A 11 -6.73 2.30 3.07
CA HIS A 11 -7.37 2.82 4.29
C HIS A 11 -8.82 3.29 4.03
N GLY A 12 -9.67 3.24 5.06
CA GLY A 12 -11.05 3.72 5.01
C GLY A 12 -11.17 5.25 4.85
N HIS A 13 -12.41 5.73 4.79
CA HIS A 13 -12.71 7.16 4.68
C HIS A 13 -12.16 7.96 5.87
N ARG A 14 -11.29 8.92 5.59
CA ARG A 14 -10.51 9.67 6.60
C ARG A 14 -10.94 11.12 6.75
N LEU A 15 -10.60 11.70 7.90
CA LEU A 15 -10.60 13.16 8.05
C LEU A 15 -9.53 13.78 7.13
N ASN A 16 -9.71 15.05 6.78
CA ASN A 16 -8.77 15.76 5.91
C ASN A 16 -7.61 16.38 6.71
N TRP A 17 -6.59 16.80 5.96
CA TRP A 17 -5.55 17.72 6.42
C TRP A 17 -5.24 18.68 5.27
N THR A 18 -4.61 19.80 5.58
CA THR A 18 -4.09 20.75 4.60
C THR A 18 -2.61 20.99 4.84
N ILE A 19 -1.95 21.57 3.84
CA ILE A 19 -0.58 22.06 3.94
C ILE A 19 -0.57 23.53 3.53
N ASP A 20 0.11 24.36 4.30
CA ASP A 20 0.48 25.70 3.85
C ASP A 20 1.77 25.60 3.03
N TYR A 21 1.66 25.75 1.71
CA TYR A 21 2.80 25.62 0.80
C TYR A 21 3.87 26.70 1.00
N LYS A 22 3.55 27.84 1.62
CA LYS A 22 4.55 28.89 1.89
C LYS A 22 5.43 28.54 3.08
N THR A 23 4.86 27.92 4.10
CA THR A 23 5.57 27.59 5.35
C THR A 23 5.96 26.12 5.45
N GLY A 24 5.35 25.26 4.63
CA GLY A 24 5.43 23.80 4.71
C GLY A 24 4.72 23.20 5.93
N THR A 25 3.90 23.98 6.62
CA THR A 25 3.21 23.54 7.84
C THR A 25 1.99 22.71 7.49
N TYR A 26 1.85 21.55 8.13
CA TYR A 26 0.67 20.70 8.01
C TYR A 26 -0.36 21.05 9.07
N HIS A 27 -1.63 21.08 8.68
CA HIS A 27 -2.74 21.38 9.57
C HIS A 27 -3.80 20.27 9.50
N ALA A 28 -4.17 19.74 10.66
CA ALA A 28 -5.33 18.88 10.82
C ALA A 28 -6.45 19.69 11.49
N GLN A 29 -7.70 19.47 11.08
CA GLN A 29 -8.85 20.13 11.70
C GLN A 29 -9.03 19.69 13.16
N PHE A 30 -8.65 18.45 13.48
CA PHE A 30 -8.74 17.86 14.81
C PHE A 30 -7.37 17.33 15.24
N PRO A 31 -7.07 17.28 16.55
CA PRO A 31 -5.85 16.66 17.05
C PRO A 31 -5.73 15.21 16.56
N THR A 32 -4.55 14.85 16.06
CA THR A 32 -4.28 13.49 15.61
C THR A 32 -3.67 12.67 16.76
N PRO A 33 -3.96 11.36 16.87
CA PRO A 33 -3.49 10.55 17.99
C PRO A 33 -1.97 10.52 18.14
N THR A 34 -1.25 10.57 17.02
CA THR A 34 0.21 10.55 16.97
C THR A 34 0.85 11.94 17.04
N GLY A 35 0.05 13.00 17.06
CA GLY A 35 0.51 14.39 16.93
C GLY A 35 0.97 14.77 15.52
N ASN A 36 1.02 13.83 14.56
CA ASN A 36 1.34 14.12 13.16
C ASN A 36 0.09 14.67 12.44
N PRO A 37 0.06 15.94 11.98
CA PRO A 37 -1.13 16.50 11.35
C PRO A 37 -1.44 15.91 9.97
N ALA A 38 -0.47 15.27 9.31
CA ALA A 38 -0.65 14.54 8.05
C ALA A 38 -1.17 13.10 8.25
N ASP A 39 -1.47 12.72 9.49
CA ASP A 39 -1.92 11.37 9.85
C ASP A 39 -3.22 11.38 10.69
N PRO A 40 -4.32 11.92 10.15
CA PRO A 40 -5.59 11.93 10.84
C PRO A 40 -6.23 10.54 10.86
N THR A 41 -7.19 10.40 11.77
CA THR A 41 -7.99 9.18 11.92
C THR A 41 -8.99 9.01 10.79
N LEU A 42 -9.60 7.82 10.77
CA LEU A 42 -10.83 7.56 10.03
C LEU A 42 -11.97 8.45 10.56
N THR A 43 -12.90 8.77 9.65
CA THR A 43 -14.23 9.27 10.01
C THR A 43 -15.09 8.15 10.60
N SER A 44 -16.24 8.46 11.20
CA SER A 44 -17.21 7.43 11.62
C SER A 44 -17.60 6.48 10.48
N HIS A 45 -17.79 7.02 9.27
CA HIS A 45 -18.02 6.23 8.06
C HIS A 45 -16.85 5.31 7.71
N GLY A 46 -15.61 5.82 7.81
CA GLY A 46 -14.41 5.00 7.60
C GLY A 46 -14.23 3.89 8.63
N VAL A 47 -14.65 4.13 9.88
CA VAL A 47 -14.68 3.07 10.91
C VAL A 47 -15.72 2.00 10.55
N LEU A 48 -16.90 2.38 10.05
CA LEU A 48 -17.87 1.40 9.56
C LEU A 48 -17.28 0.55 8.42
N GLN A 49 -16.65 1.19 7.42
CA GLN A 49 -15.94 0.50 6.33
C GLN A 49 -14.89 -0.50 6.86
N SER A 50 -14.17 -0.16 7.94
CA SER A 50 -13.17 -1.08 8.54
C SER A 50 -13.80 -2.34 9.15
N HIS A 51 -15.01 -2.23 9.70
CA HIS A 51 -15.75 -3.39 10.21
C HIS A 51 -16.36 -4.24 9.09
N GLU A 52 -16.84 -3.61 8.02
CA GLU A 52 -17.32 -4.32 6.82
C GLU A 52 -16.17 -5.08 6.13
N LEU A 53 -14.99 -4.46 6.06
CA LEU A 53 -13.75 -5.11 5.60
C LEU A 53 -13.42 -6.34 6.45
N ALA A 54 -13.53 -6.24 7.78
CA ALA A 54 -13.31 -7.37 8.68
C ALA A 54 -14.31 -8.50 8.45
N ALA A 55 -15.60 -8.18 8.28
CA ALA A 55 -16.63 -9.15 7.94
C ALA A 55 -16.35 -9.85 6.59
N HIS A 56 -15.87 -9.10 5.59
CA HIS A 56 -15.47 -9.66 4.30
C HIS A 56 -14.31 -10.66 4.45
N PHE A 57 -13.21 -10.26 5.09
CA PHE A 57 -12.04 -11.14 5.27
C PHE A 57 -12.29 -12.35 6.16
N THR A 58 -13.29 -12.31 7.05
CA THR A 58 -13.68 -13.45 7.89
C THR A 58 -14.72 -14.36 7.25
N SER A 59 -15.38 -13.93 6.17
CA SER A 59 -16.37 -14.72 5.43
C SER A 59 -15.75 -15.84 4.57
N ASP A 60 -16.52 -16.85 4.19
CA ASP A 60 -16.02 -17.97 3.36
C ASP A 60 -15.65 -17.57 1.92
N ASN A 61 -16.05 -16.36 1.48
CA ASN A 61 -15.77 -15.85 0.14
C ASN A 61 -14.28 -15.48 -0.07
N VAL A 62 -13.52 -15.33 1.02
CA VAL A 62 -12.09 -14.99 0.95
C VAL A 62 -11.25 -16.21 1.31
N SER A 63 -10.59 -16.77 0.30
CA SER A 63 -9.67 -17.90 0.44
C SER A 63 -8.48 -17.81 -0.55
N PRO A 64 -7.23 -18.01 -0.09
CA PRO A 64 -6.84 -18.34 1.29
C PRO A 64 -6.95 -17.12 2.23
N LYS A 65 -7.02 -17.36 3.54
CA LYS A 65 -6.91 -16.31 4.55
C LYS A 65 -5.48 -15.76 4.63
N PRO A 66 -5.29 -14.51 5.11
CA PRO A 66 -3.95 -13.94 5.24
C PRO A 66 -3.04 -14.81 6.14
N PHE A 67 -1.88 -15.19 5.60
CA PHE A 67 -0.79 -15.87 6.29
C PHE A 67 0.16 -14.88 7.00
N ARG A 68 0.31 -13.68 6.43
CA ARG A 68 0.99 -12.51 7.01
C ARG A 68 0.21 -11.24 6.68
N ILE A 69 0.38 -10.21 7.51
CA ILE A 69 -0.28 -8.92 7.34
C ILE A 69 0.76 -7.81 7.39
N TYR A 70 0.73 -6.94 6.39
CA TYR A 70 1.58 -5.77 6.26
C TYR A 70 0.74 -4.51 6.22
N SER A 71 1.25 -3.44 6.80
CA SER A 71 0.58 -2.15 6.76
C SER A 71 1.57 -1.03 6.60
N SER A 72 1.17 0.01 5.88
CA SER A 72 1.72 1.33 6.06
C SER A 72 1.63 1.73 7.56
N PRO A 73 2.67 2.36 8.13
CA PRO A 73 2.68 2.77 9.54
C PRO A 73 1.81 4.00 9.86
N PHE A 74 1.14 4.59 8.88
CA PHE A 74 0.18 5.67 9.13
C PHE A 74 -1.02 5.15 9.93
N TYR A 75 -1.43 5.91 10.94
CA TYR A 75 -2.48 5.56 11.90
C TYR A 75 -3.76 5.07 11.21
N ARG A 76 -4.22 5.78 10.16
CA ARG A 76 -5.44 5.39 9.42
C ARG A 76 -5.37 4.02 8.76
N CYS A 77 -4.19 3.56 8.33
CA CYS A 77 -4.03 2.23 7.73
C CYS A 77 -4.17 1.16 8.80
N LEU A 78 -3.47 1.33 9.93
CA LEU A 78 -3.58 0.44 11.09
C LEU A 78 -5.01 0.40 11.66
N GLN A 79 -5.64 1.56 11.80
CA GLN A 79 -7.04 1.68 12.22
C GLN A 79 -8.00 0.94 11.26
N THR A 80 -7.70 0.93 9.95
CA THR A 80 -8.54 0.24 8.95
C THR A 80 -8.46 -1.28 9.08
N ILE A 81 -7.27 -1.85 9.31
CA ILE A 81 -7.11 -3.31 9.38
C ILE A 81 -7.25 -3.88 10.79
N GLN A 82 -7.27 -3.05 11.83
CA GLN A 82 -7.37 -3.53 13.21
C GLN A 82 -8.55 -4.49 13.42
N PRO A 83 -9.80 -4.16 13.01
CA PRO A 83 -10.93 -5.08 13.19
C PRO A 83 -10.74 -6.39 12.42
N THR A 84 -10.16 -6.34 11.22
CA THR A 84 -9.86 -7.53 10.40
C THR A 84 -8.88 -8.45 11.11
N VAL A 85 -7.79 -7.92 11.62
CA VAL A 85 -6.75 -8.70 12.31
C VAL A 85 -7.31 -9.31 13.59
N GLU A 86 -8.04 -8.55 14.39
CA GLU A 86 -8.66 -9.01 15.64
C GLU A 86 -9.66 -10.14 15.38
N ALA A 87 -10.52 -9.99 14.36
CA ALA A 87 -11.51 -11.01 14.00
C ALA A 87 -10.85 -12.29 13.47
N LEU A 88 -9.80 -12.19 12.65
CA LEU A 88 -9.04 -13.35 12.19
C LEU A 88 -8.31 -14.06 13.34
N LYS A 89 -7.72 -13.32 14.29
CA LYS A 89 -7.10 -13.90 15.50
C LYS A 89 -8.13 -14.64 16.35
N GLN A 90 -9.34 -14.10 16.50
CA GLN A 90 -10.43 -14.77 17.21
C GLN A 90 -10.85 -16.07 16.49
N GLN A 91 -11.00 -16.05 15.16
CA GLN A 91 -11.28 -17.25 14.37
C GLN A 91 -10.19 -18.32 14.53
N GLN A 92 -8.91 -17.93 14.51
CA GLN A 92 -7.77 -18.84 14.71
C GLN A 92 -7.80 -19.50 16.11
N GLN A 93 -8.15 -18.73 17.15
CA GLN A 93 -8.28 -19.23 18.53
C GLN A 93 -9.47 -20.19 18.69
N GLN A 94 -10.62 -19.87 18.08
CA GLN A 94 -11.82 -20.73 18.11
C GLN A 94 -11.59 -22.06 17.38
N ALA A 95 -10.90 -22.03 16.23
CA ALA A 95 -10.52 -23.24 15.50
C ALA A 95 -9.56 -24.13 16.30
N SER A 96 -8.71 -23.54 17.15
CA SER A 96 -7.76 -24.29 17.98
C SER A 96 -8.42 -25.00 19.18
N THR A 97 -9.62 -24.56 19.60
CA THR A 97 -10.33 -25.10 20.77
C THR A 97 -11.44 -26.09 20.41
N THR A 98 -11.83 -26.15 19.14
CA THR A 98 -12.89 -27.04 18.65
C THR A 98 -12.26 -28.23 17.91
N PRO A 99 -12.43 -29.49 18.35
CA PRO A 99 -11.88 -30.63 17.66
C PRO A 99 -12.49 -30.73 16.25
N SER A 100 -11.66 -30.73 15.21
CA SER A 100 -12.12 -30.86 13.83
C SER A 100 -12.83 -32.21 13.65
N THR A 101 -14.14 -32.18 13.39
CA THR A 101 -14.94 -33.39 13.15
C THR A 101 -14.82 -33.88 11.71
N ASN A 102 -14.32 -33.04 10.82
CA ASN A 102 -14.17 -33.32 9.39
C ASN A 102 -12.68 -33.20 9.01
N ASN A 103 -12.18 -34.06 8.12
CA ASN A 103 -10.80 -34.02 7.60
C ASN A 103 -10.53 -32.80 6.69
N GLU A 104 -11.26 -31.68 6.87
CA GLU A 104 -11.05 -30.46 6.11
C GLU A 104 -9.86 -29.67 6.69
N PRO A 105 -9.02 -29.08 5.83
CA PRO A 105 -7.95 -28.22 6.28
C PRO A 105 -8.52 -26.99 7.01
N PRO A 106 -7.79 -26.44 7.99
CA PRO A 106 -8.25 -25.27 8.73
C PRO A 106 -8.39 -24.06 7.80
N ALA A 107 -9.42 -23.25 8.03
CA ALA A 107 -9.69 -22.05 7.21
C ALA A 107 -8.53 -21.04 7.26
N ILE A 108 -7.84 -20.95 8.40
CA ILE A 108 -6.61 -20.18 8.58
C ILE A 108 -5.47 -21.18 8.74
N ASP A 109 -4.38 -20.95 7.99
CA ASP A 109 -3.19 -21.77 8.08
C ASP A 109 -2.63 -21.80 9.51
N THR A 110 -2.21 -22.98 9.99
CA THR A 110 -1.73 -23.17 11.37
C THR A 110 -0.43 -22.41 11.67
N HIS A 111 0.33 -22.04 10.63
CA HIS A 111 1.55 -21.25 10.73
C HIS A 111 1.32 -19.77 10.38
N ALA A 112 0.07 -19.33 10.22
CA ALA A 112 -0.26 -17.93 10.04
C ALA A 112 0.08 -17.12 11.31
N ASP A 113 0.82 -16.03 11.12
CA ASP A 113 1.09 -15.02 12.13
C ASP A 113 0.39 -13.73 11.69
N LEU A 114 -0.64 -13.38 12.44
CA LEU A 114 -1.50 -12.23 12.17
C LEU A 114 -1.01 -10.96 12.89
N THR A 115 0.15 -10.99 13.51
CA THR A 115 0.81 -9.78 14.02
C THR A 115 1.21 -8.90 12.84
N VAL A 116 0.77 -7.63 12.88
CA VAL A 116 0.95 -6.71 11.76
C VAL A 116 2.41 -6.27 11.67
N ARG A 117 2.99 -6.43 10.47
CA ARG A 117 4.33 -5.94 10.10
C ARG A 117 4.20 -4.54 9.53
N THR A 118 4.63 -3.52 10.26
CA THR A 118 4.62 -2.14 9.77
C THR A 118 5.78 -1.89 8.83
N GLU A 119 5.49 -1.56 7.57
CA GLU A 119 6.49 -1.33 6.52
C GLU A 119 6.39 0.11 5.97
N PRO A 120 7.32 1.00 6.35
CA PRO A 120 7.41 2.37 5.84
C PRO A 120 7.54 2.46 4.31
N GLY A 121 8.13 1.47 3.65
CA GLY A 121 8.19 1.37 2.19
C GLY A 121 6.83 1.24 1.51
N LEU A 122 5.75 0.92 2.26
CA LEU A 122 4.36 0.96 1.79
C LEU A 122 3.66 2.30 2.12
N GLY A 123 4.43 3.29 2.59
CA GLY A 123 3.98 4.62 3.00
C GLY A 123 3.38 5.45 1.89
N MET A 124 2.56 6.43 2.30
CA MET A 124 1.99 7.47 1.44
C MET A 124 3.07 8.15 0.60
N VAL A 125 2.74 8.51 -0.65
CA VAL A 125 3.58 9.38 -1.48
C VAL A 125 3.76 10.75 -0.83
N ARG A 126 4.91 11.35 -1.06
CA ARG A 126 5.33 12.62 -0.48
C ARG A 126 5.54 13.57 -1.64
N PRO A 127 4.55 14.39 -1.99
CA PRO A 127 4.66 15.27 -3.14
C PRO A 127 5.53 16.47 -2.79
N ASN A 128 6.32 16.99 -3.74
CA ASN A 128 7.21 18.16 -3.59
C ASN A 128 8.55 17.85 -2.89
N ASN A 129 9.66 18.26 -3.52
CA ASN A 129 11.02 18.03 -3.01
C ASN A 129 11.60 19.17 -2.16
N LEU A 130 10.84 20.26 -1.98
CA LEU A 130 11.28 21.49 -1.31
C LEU A 130 11.03 21.51 0.21
N LEU A 131 10.25 20.57 0.72
CA LEU A 131 9.86 20.53 2.13
C LEU A 131 10.17 19.19 2.76
N HIS A 132 10.51 19.20 4.04
CA HIS A 132 10.51 17.99 4.85
C HIS A 132 9.09 17.72 5.31
N HIS A 133 8.58 16.58 4.90
CA HIS A 133 7.24 16.18 5.25
C HIS A 133 7.25 15.32 6.55
N PRO A 134 6.13 15.22 7.30
CA PRO A 134 6.08 14.48 8.56
C PRO A 134 6.17 12.96 8.39
N ALA A 135 7.23 12.31 8.85
CA ALA A 135 7.33 10.84 8.88
C ALA A 135 6.21 10.21 9.73
N PRO A 136 5.82 8.95 9.45
CA PRO A 136 4.90 8.21 10.32
C PRO A 136 5.47 8.09 11.74
N ALA A 137 4.58 7.93 12.72
CA ALA A 137 5.00 7.79 14.11
C ALA A 137 5.88 6.55 14.33
N PRO A 138 6.82 6.59 15.29
CA PRO A 138 7.65 5.43 15.58
C PRO A 138 6.82 4.28 16.17
N ALA A 139 7.34 3.06 16.04
CA ALA A 139 6.67 1.84 16.50
C ALA A 139 6.25 1.91 17.98
N SER A 140 7.05 2.53 18.84
CA SER A 140 6.73 2.70 20.28
C SER A 140 5.42 3.48 20.52
N ILE A 141 5.15 4.51 19.72
CA ILE A 141 3.90 5.28 19.79
C ILE A 141 2.76 4.46 19.20
N LEU A 142 2.96 3.84 18.03
CA LEU A 142 1.93 3.05 17.36
C LEU A 142 1.48 1.84 18.19
N SER A 143 2.41 1.12 18.82
CA SER A 143 2.09 -0.02 19.70
C SER A 143 1.24 0.37 20.91
N SER A 144 1.37 1.62 21.40
CA SER A 144 0.52 2.11 22.49
C SER A 144 -0.94 2.32 22.05
N HIS A 145 -1.16 2.64 20.76
CA HIS A 145 -2.49 2.82 20.20
C HIS A 145 -3.11 1.53 19.66
N PHE A 146 -2.28 0.59 19.20
CA PHE A 146 -2.72 -0.65 18.55
C PHE A 146 -2.14 -1.91 19.23
N PRO A 147 -2.29 -2.08 20.56
CA PRO A 147 -1.62 -3.15 21.31
C PRO A 147 -2.14 -4.56 20.97
N THR A 148 -3.30 -4.67 20.32
CA THR A 148 -3.91 -5.96 19.93
C THR A 148 -3.35 -6.52 18.63
N ILE A 149 -2.78 -5.66 17.78
CA ILE A 149 -2.33 -6.03 16.42
C ILE A 149 -0.83 -5.81 16.21
N LEU A 150 -0.19 -4.95 16.99
CA LEU A 150 1.25 -4.69 16.95
C LEU A 150 1.99 -5.38 18.11
N PRO A 151 3.29 -5.69 17.95
CA PRO A 151 4.13 -6.14 19.05
C PRO A 151 4.18 -5.12 20.19
N SER A 152 4.30 -5.60 21.44
CA SER A 152 4.52 -4.71 22.58
C SER A 152 5.87 -4.00 22.46
N SER A 153 5.94 -2.73 22.86
CA SER A 153 7.20 -1.96 22.90
C SER A 153 8.21 -2.54 23.90
N SER A 154 7.78 -3.43 24.80
CA SER A 154 8.63 -4.08 25.81
C SER A 154 9.20 -5.43 25.39
N SER A 155 8.77 -6.00 24.25
CA SER A 155 9.41 -7.21 23.72
C SER A 155 10.67 -6.80 22.97
N GLU A 156 11.85 -7.19 23.47
CA GLU A 156 13.16 -6.98 22.81
C GLU A 156 13.26 -7.59 21.40
N GLN A 157 12.23 -8.31 20.95
CA GLN A 157 12.08 -8.82 19.59
C GLN A 157 11.06 -7.99 18.82
N THR A 158 11.53 -6.92 18.17
CA THR A 158 10.87 -6.45 16.96
C THR A 158 11.01 -7.57 15.91
N THR A 159 9.96 -8.35 15.70
CA THR A 159 9.99 -9.51 14.78
C THR A 159 10.16 -9.12 13.32
N TYR A 160 9.98 -7.84 12.98
CA TYR A 160 10.09 -7.33 11.63
C TYR A 160 10.97 -6.09 11.54
N THR A 161 12.07 -6.20 10.79
CA THR A 161 12.89 -5.05 10.37
C THR A 161 12.29 -4.44 9.10
N PRO A 162 12.03 -3.13 9.03
CA PRO A 162 11.66 -2.46 7.78
C PRO A 162 12.63 -2.73 6.63
N ILE A 163 12.14 -2.73 5.39
CA ILE A 163 13.00 -2.88 4.21
C ILE A 163 13.72 -1.55 3.92
N LEU A 164 12.97 -0.46 3.96
CA LEU A 164 13.49 0.89 3.72
C LEU A 164 12.66 1.96 4.42
N HIS A 165 13.26 3.12 4.63
CA HIS A 165 12.56 4.36 4.97
C HIS A 165 12.52 5.27 3.73
N PRO A 166 11.31 5.67 3.27
CA PRO A 166 11.18 6.56 2.11
C PRO A 166 11.80 7.93 2.39
N SER A 167 12.22 8.61 1.32
CA SER A 167 12.74 9.98 1.45
C SER A 167 11.74 10.91 2.14
N THR A 168 12.24 11.73 3.06
CA THR A 168 11.41 12.74 3.73
C THR A 168 11.20 13.99 2.88
N ARG A 169 11.94 14.14 1.78
CA ARG A 169 11.93 15.28 0.85
C ARG A 169 11.25 14.94 -0.48
N GLY A 170 10.19 14.16 -0.40
CA GLY A 170 9.37 13.84 -1.54
C GLY A 170 9.96 12.83 -2.53
N GLU A 171 9.11 12.39 -3.45
CA GLU A 171 9.40 11.41 -4.49
C GLU A 171 8.61 11.77 -5.76
N THR A 172 9.22 11.60 -6.94
CA THR A 172 8.50 11.66 -8.21
C THR A 172 7.58 10.44 -8.38
N ILE A 173 6.65 10.47 -9.35
CA ILE A 173 5.83 9.30 -9.69
C ILE A 173 6.72 8.08 -9.99
N ALA A 174 7.77 8.23 -10.79
CA ALA A 174 8.69 7.14 -11.11
C ALA A 174 9.38 6.58 -9.85
N GLN A 175 9.90 7.45 -8.99
CA GLN A 175 10.55 7.05 -7.74
C GLN A 175 9.60 6.34 -6.77
N LEU A 176 8.33 6.74 -6.72
CA LEU A 176 7.30 6.03 -5.97
C LEU A 176 7.13 4.58 -6.46
N HIS A 177 7.06 4.38 -7.78
CA HIS A 177 6.95 3.04 -8.36
C HIS A 177 8.19 2.19 -8.03
N ASP A 178 9.38 2.75 -8.16
CA ASP A 178 10.63 2.03 -7.90
C ASP A 178 10.81 1.72 -6.40
N ARG A 179 10.39 2.62 -5.50
CA ARG A 179 10.30 2.33 -4.07
C ARG A 179 9.38 1.16 -3.80
N VAL A 180 8.14 1.22 -4.30
CA VAL A 180 7.13 0.20 -4.06
C VAL A 180 7.55 -1.13 -4.66
N ALA A 181 8.12 -1.15 -5.85
CA ALA A 181 8.66 -2.35 -6.47
C ALA A 181 9.80 -2.97 -5.66
N THR A 182 10.72 -2.14 -5.15
CA THR A 182 11.81 -2.57 -4.25
C THR A 182 11.26 -3.19 -2.97
N THR A 183 10.31 -2.51 -2.31
CA THR A 183 9.67 -3.00 -1.08
C THR A 183 8.91 -4.30 -1.33
N LEU A 184 8.07 -4.37 -2.37
CA LEU A 184 7.30 -5.58 -2.68
C LEU A 184 8.20 -6.76 -3.03
N SER A 185 9.24 -6.54 -3.84
CA SER A 185 10.17 -7.61 -4.22
C SER A 185 10.85 -8.22 -3.00
N ALA A 186 11.42 -7.38 -2.12
CA ALA A 186 12.08 -7.87 -0.91
C ALA A 186 11.10 -8.55 0.05
N LEU A 187 9.90 -7.98 0.21
CA LEU A 187 8.83 -8.54 1.04
C LEU A 187 8.41 -9.93 0.55
N ILE A 188 8.10 -10.07 -0.75
CA ILE A 188 7.65 -11.33 -1.35
C ILE A 188 8.74 -12.39 -1.22
N ILE A 189 10.01 -12.05 -1.51
CA ILE A 189 11.14 -12.97 -1.38
C ILE A 189 11.26 -13.46 0.07
N SER A 190 11.22 -12.57 1.06
CA SER A 190 11.27 -12.96 2.47
C SER A 190 10.11 -13.88 2.86
N VAL A 191 8.90 -13.62 2.36
CA VAL A 191 7.73 -14.47 2.63
C VAL A 191 7.88 -15.84 1.95
N ASP A 192 8.38 -15.90 0.71
CA ASP A 192 8.64 -17.16 0.01
C ASP A 192 9.69 -18.02 0.74
N GLU A 193 10.74 -17.39 1.28
CA GLU A 193 11.75 -18.04 2.12
C GLU A 193 11.16 -18.57 3.43
N GLU A 194 10.37 -17.76 4.15
CA GLU A 194 9.66 -18.18 5.36
C GLU A 194 8.76 -19.40 5.09
N ILE A 195 7.99 -19.36 4.01
CA ILE A 195 7.08 -20.44 3.62
C ILE A 195 7.88 -21.70 3.27
N SER A 196 8.95 -21.56 2.49
CA SER A 196 9.79 -22.69 2.09
C SER A 196 10.42 -23.36 3.30
N ALA A 197 10.89 -22.58 4.28
CA ALA A 197 11.45 -23.08 5.53
C ALA A 197 10.41 -23.85 6.37
N ILE A 198 9.20 -23.32 6.51
CA ILE A 198 8.10 -23.98 7.24
C ILE A 198 7.73 -25.31 6.54
N GLU A 199 7.50 -25.26 5.24
CA GLU A 199 7.02 -26.41 4.47
C GLU A 199 8.08 -27.48 4.18
N ALA A 200 9.36 -27.19 4.38
CA ALA A 200 10.44 -28.16 4.23
C ALA A 200 10.24 -29.41 5.11
N SER A 201 9.63 -29.23 6.28
CA SER A 201 9.32 -30.30 7.22
C SER A 201 7.92 -30.91 7.05
N LEU A 202 7.06 -30.31 6.21
CA LEU A 202 5.65 -30.70 6.07
C LEU A 202 5.42 -31.62 4.86
N PRO A 203 4.57 -32.66 5.00
CA PRO A 203 4.14 -33.49 3.87
C PRO A 203 3.34 -32.65 2.86
N PRO A 204 3.33 -33.00 1.56
CA PRO A 204 2.62 -32.23 0.53
C PRO A 204 1.14 -32.01 0.81
N SER A 205 0.47 -32.95 1.48
CA SER A 205 -0.95 -32.84 1.87
C SER A 205 -1.26 -31.76 2.90
N GLN A 206 -0.24 -31.26 3.61
CA GLN A 206 -0.37 -30.18 4.60
C GLN A 206 0.10 -28.82 4.05
N ARG A 207 0.55 -28.77 2.80
CA ARG A 207 0.97 -27.52 2.15
C ARG A 207 -0.25 -26.81 1.58
N THR A 208 -0.52 -25.63 2.10
CA THR A 208 -1.69 -24.80 1.76
C THR A 208 -1.31 -23.65 0.83
N SER A 209 -2.30 -23.13 0.12
CA SER A 209 -2.20 -21.85 -0.57
C SER A 209 -2.06 -20.71 0.45
N LYS A 210 -1.23 -19.71 0.13
CA LYS A 210 -0.88 -18.63 1.05
C LYS A 210 -1.19 -17.26 0.46
N ALA A 211 -1.77 -16.41 1.31
CA ALA A 211 -2.01 -15.01 1.02
C ALA A 211 -1.26 -14.07 1.96
N ILE A 212 -0.96 -12.86 1.50
CA ILE A 212 -0.68 -11.73 2.39
C ILE A 212 -1.75 -10.65 2.21
N LEU A 213 -2.04 -9.92 3.30
CA LEU A 213 -2.85 -8.70 3.25
C LEU A 213 -1.95 -7.49 3.42
N ILE A 214 -2.07 -6.51 2.51
CA ILE A 214 -1.33 -5.25 2.54
C ILE A 214 -2.31 -4.09 2.62
N CYS A 215 -2.22 -3.27 3.68
CA CYS A 215 -2.96 -2.00 3.78
C CYS A 215 -2.07 -0.79 3.47
N SER A 216 -2.53 0.06 2.56
CA SER A 216 -1.77 1.25 2.12
C SER A 216 -2.70 2.40 1.70
N HIS A 217 -2.22 3.27 0.83
CA HIS A 217 -2.84 4.51 0.36
C HIS A 217 -3.04 4.47 -1.15
N ALA A 218 -3.89 5.35 -1.69
CA ALA A 218 -4.23 5.38 -3.11
C ALA A 218 -3.02 5.29 -4.07
N ALA A 219 -2.11 6.27 -4.02
CA ALA A 219 -0.98 6.31 -4.95
C ALA A 219 -0.04 5.10 -4.84
N PRO A 220 0.42 4.68 -3.63
CA PRO A 220 1.16 3.43 -3.48
C PRO A 220 0.41 2.20 -4.00
N LEU A 221 -0.92 2.11 -3.86
CA LEU A 221 -1.67 0.95 -4.34
C LEU A 221 -1.72 0.85 -5.87
N ILE A 222 -1.83 1.98 -6.59
CA ILE A 222 -1.68 1.99 -8.06
C ILE A 222 -0.26 1.55 -8.44
N ALA A 223 0.75 2.13 -7.78
CA ALA A 223 2.14 1.74 -7.99
C ALA A 223 2.39 0.25 -7.67
N MET A 224 1.74 -0.31 -6.64
CA MET A 224 1.80 -1.74 -6.33
C MET A 224 1.16 -2.57 -7.45
N GLY A 225 -0.01 -2.18 -7.95
CA GLY A 225 -0.67 -2.87 -9.06
C GLY A 225 0.23 -2.95 -10.30
N ARG A 226 0.82 -1.81 -10.70
CA ARG A 226 1.77 -1.72 -11.82
C ARG A 226 3.05 -2.53 -11.54
N ALA A 227 3.63 -2.42 -10.36
CA ALA A 227 4.83 -3.18 -9.97
C ALA A 227 4.60 -4.70 -9.93
N LEU A 228 3.42 -5.15 -9.47
CA LEU A 228 3.05 -6.57 -9.42
C LEU A 228 2.82 -7.15 -10.82
N THR A 229 2.12 -6.43 -11.68
CA THR A 229 1.83 -6.88 -13.06
C THR A 229 3.01 -6.69 -14.01
N GLY A 230 3.89 -5.73 -13.72
CA GLY A 230 4.93 -5.27 -14.62
C GLY A 230 4.44 -4.31 -15.71
N ASP A 231 3.17 -3.93 -15.66
CA ASP A 231 2.53 -3.07 -16.64
C ASP A 231 2.67 -1.61 -16.18
N MET A 232 3.65 -0.90 -16.75
CA MET A 232 3.89 0.51 -16.45
C MET A 232 3.51 1.31 -17.70
N PRO A 233 2.33 1.97 -17.71
CA PRO A 233 1.90 2.72 -18.88
C PRO A 233 2.86 3.88 -19.17
N ALA A 234 2.98 4.24 -20.45
CA ALA A 234 3.78 5.40 -20.87
C ALA A 234 3.24 6.70 -20.27
N ASP A 235 1.91 6.82 -20.18
CA ASP A 235 1.23 7.88 -19.43
C ASP A 235 0.86 7.37 -18.04
N SER A 236 1.42 8.00 -17.01
CA SER A 236 1.15 7.62 -15.63
C SER A 236 -0.30 7.87 -15.20
N SER A 237 -1.06 8.68 -15.93
CA SER A 237 -2.45 9.04 -15.62
C SER A 237 -3.49 7.95 -15.91
N VAL A 238 -3.10 6.90 -16.63
CA VAL A 238 -3.98 5.78 -16.98
C VAL A 238 -4.65 5.18 -15.73
N GLU A 239 -5.98 5.11 -15.76
CA GLU A 239 -6.83 4.56 -14.70
C GLU A 239 -6.91 3.01 -14.75
N ASP A 240 -5.77 2.36 -14.55
CA ASP A 240 -5.62 0.90 -14.59
C ASP A 240 -6.01 0.20 -13.28
N PHE A 241 -5.74 0.82 -12.13
CA PHE A 241 -6.02 0.27 -10.81
C PHE A 241 -7.01 1.12 -9.99
N LYS A 242 -8.12 0.48 -9.59
CA LYS A 242 -9.19 1.11 -8.81
C LYS A 242 -8.86 1.07 -7.33
N VAL A 243 -8.64 2.25 -6.73
CA VAL A 243 -8.18 2.38 -5.33
C VAL A 243 -9.20 3.11 -4.45
N TYR A 244 -10.41 2.55 -4.32
CA TYR A 244 -11.47 3.10 -3.45
C TYR A 244 -11.16 2.92 -1.96
N THR A 245 -11.73 3.77 -1.09
CA THR A 245 -11.55 3.64 0.37
C THR A 245 -12.08 2.30 0.88
N ALA A 246 -11.26 1.57 1.64
CA ALA A 246 -11.54 0.20 2.10
C ALA A 246 -11.83 -0.83 0.99
N GLY A 247 -11.65 -0.48 -0.29
CA GLY A 247 -11.74 -1.44 -1.39
C GLY A 247 -10.60 -2.44 -1.37
N VAL A 248 -10.81 -3.60 -1.98
CA VAL A 248 -9.81 -4.69 -2.04
C VAL A 248 -9.49 -5.07 -3.47
N SER A 249 -8.21 -5.08 -3.83
CA SER A 249 -7.72 -5.70 -5.05
C SER A 249 -7.03 -7.02 -4.72
N THR A 250 -7.26 -8.03 -5.56
CA THR A 250 -6.69 -9.37 -5.38
C THR A 250 -5.78 -9.70 -6.55
N PHE A 251 -4.57 -10.14 -6.23
CA PHE A 251 -3.55 -10.55 -7.19
C PHE A 251 -3.20 -12.03 -6.98
N ARG A 252 -3.05 -12.75 -8.09
CA ARG A 252 -2.59 -14.15 -8.10
C ARG A 252 -1.23 -14.25 -8.76
N ARG A 253 -0.30 -15.00 -8.17
CA ARG A 253 1.04 -15.22 -8.73
C ARG A 253 0.92 -15.99 -10.05
N ARG A 254 1.64 -15.56 -11.09
CA ARG A 254 1.71 -16.31 -12.36
C ARG A 254 2.38 -17.67 -12.17
N ARG A 255 1.97 -18.67 -12.95
CA ARG A 255 2.59 -20.00 -12.92
C ARG A 255 3.97 -19.95 -13.57
N ALA A 256 4.87 -20.80 -13.08
CA ALA A 256 6.17 -20.98 -13.69
C ALA A 256 6.01 -21.42 -15.16
N GLY A 257 6.52 -20.62 -16.09
CA GLY A 257 6.42 -20.87 -17.53
C GLY A 257 5.36 -20.04 -18.27
N GLU A 258 4.50 -19.27 -17.59
CA GLU A 258 3.52 -18.39 -18.24
C GLU A 258 4.13 -17.13 -18.91
N GLY A 259 5.47 -17.02 -18.92
CA GLY A 259 6.20 -15.96 -19.62
C GLY A 259 5.96 -14.56 -19.06
N ASN A 260 6.82 -13.61 -19.46
CA ASN A 260 6.52 -12.20 -19.25
C ASN A 260 5.35 -11.83 -20.18
N ARG A 261 4.46 -10.95 -19.72
CA ARG A 261 3.46 -10.37 -20.64
C ARG A 261 4.15 -9.37 -21.56
N GLU A 262 3.63 -9.20 -22.77
CA GLU A 262 3.94 -8.02 -23.58
C GLU A 262 3.32 -6.83 -22.86
N GLY A 263 4.14 -6.06 -22.14
CA GLY A 263 3.73 -4.81 -21.49
C GLY A 263 4.19 -3.62 -22.33
N GLU A 264 3.43 -2.53 -22.28
CA GLU A 264 3.94 -1.24 -22.75
C GLU A 264 5.03 -0.76 -21.77
N GLY A 265 6.16 -0.29 -22.31
CA GLY A 265 7.27 0.19 -21.51
C GLY A 265 8.62 -0.14 -22.15
N ASP A 266 9.31 0.90 -22.60
CA ASP A 266 10.73 0.80 -22.93
C ASP A 266 11.51 0.36 -21.69
N GLY A 267 12.53 -0.47 -21.87
CA GLY A 267 13.55 -0.75 -20.84
C GLY A 267 14.43 0.46 -20.55
N GLY A 268 13.88 1.68 -20.69
CA GLY A 268 14.54 2.96 -20.51
C GLY A 268 14.95 3.18 -19.07
N GLU A 269 16.09 3.86 -18.91
CA GLU A 269 16.86 4.02 -17.67
C GLU A 269 16.02 3.97 -16.40
N GLY A 270 16.24 2.90 -15.61
CA GLY A 270 15.58 2.67 -14.35
C GLY A 270 15.70 3.88 -13.43
N GLY A 271 14.56 4.38 -12.95
CA GLY A 271 14.54 5.36 -11.88
C GLY A 271 15.16 4.74 -10.63
N GLY A 272 16.03 5.50 -9.98
CA GLY A 272 16.55 5.12 -8.68
C GLY A 272 15.52 5.38 -7.57
N LEU A 273 15.82 4.88 -6.38
CA LEU A 273 15.15 5.36 -5.17
C LEU A 273 15.40 6.87 -5.02
N ALA A 274 14.42 7.60 -4.46
CA ALA A 274 14.56 9.03 -4.23
C ALA A 274 15.76 9.34 -3.31
N PRO A 275 16.52 10.43 -3.54
CA PRO A 275 17.61 10.83 -2.65
C PRO A 275 17.14 10.98 -1.20
N GLY A 276 17.86 10.35 -0.27
CA GLY A 276 17.50 10.30 1.15
C GLY A 276 16.60 9.13 1.53
N THR A 277 16.27 8.24 0.58
CA THR A 277 15.71 6.92 0.92
C THR A 277 16.80 6.08 1.59
N GLU A 278 16.51 5.55 2.77
CA GLU A 278 17.42 4.73 3.56
C GLU A 278 17.00 3.26 3.43
N VAL A 279 17.87 2.42 2.88
CA VAL A 279 17.65 0.98 2.81
C VAL A 279 18.14 0.36 4.11
N VAL A 280 17.25 -0.28 4.85
CA VAL A 280 17.53 -0.81 6.21
C VAL A 280 17.92 -2.28 6.16
N ARG A 281 17.29 -3.06 5.29
CA ARG A 281 17.71 -4.45 5.04
C ARG A 281 18.74 -4.47 3.92
N GLY A 282 19.96 -4.89 4.24
CA GLY A 282 20.98 -5.22 3.24
C GLY A 282 22.03 -4.14 3.01
N ASP A 283 22.66 -3.64 4.08
CA ASP A 283 23.85 -2.77 4.06
C ASP A 283 24.98 -3.30 3.14
N ASP A 284 24.97 -4.59 2.79
CA ASP A 284 25.93 -5.24 1.89
C ASP A 284 25.55 -5.17 0.38
N GLY A 285 24.57 -4.32 0.00
CA GLY A 285 24.21 -4.08 -1.40
C GLY A 285 23.18 -5.04 -2.00
N GLY A 286 22.37 -5.71 -1.16
CA GLY A 286 21.41 -6.74 -1.57
C GLY A 286 20.05 -6.22 -2.06
N VAL A 287 19.53 -5.12 -1.49
CA VAL A 287 18.22 -4.56 -1.89
C VAL A 287 18.42 -3.47 -2.93
N LYS A 288 17.93 -3.72 -4.14
CA LYS A 288 18.00 -2.83 -5.30
C LYS A 288 16.64 -2.74 -5.97
N VAL A 289 16.44 -1.70 -6.79
CA VAL A 289 15.27 -1.60 -7.66
C VAL A 289 15.27 -2.80 -8.60
N PRO A 290 14.23 -3.66 -8.57
CA PRO A 290 14.16 -4.83 -9.43
C PRO A 290 13.85 -4.40 -10.88
N ASP A 291 14.22 -5.24 -11.83
CA ASP A 291 13.79 -5.09 -13.22
C ASP A 291 12.35 -5.61 -13.37
N TRP A 292 11.39 -4.77 -13.01
CA TRP A 292 9.97 -5.14 -12.87
C TRP A 292 9.08 -4.74 -14.06
N LYS A 293 9.53 -3.78 -14.90
CA LYS A 293 8.75 -3.22 -16.01
C LYS A 293 8.68 -4.17 -17.22
N GLY A 294 7.86 -3.84 -18.22
CA GLY A 294 7.74 -4.61 -19.46
C GLY A 294 7.08 -5.98 -19.24
N GLY A 295 6.05 -6.03 -18.39
CA GLY A 295 5.28 -7.23 -18.08
C GLY A 295 6.02 -8.30 -17.25
N LYS A 296 7.19 -7.96 -16.70
CA LYS A 296 7.98 -8.84 -15.81
C LYS A 296 7.35 -8.97 -14.43
N GLY A 297 6.94 -7.85 -13.83
CA GLY A 297 6.42 -7.78 -12.47
C GLY A 297 7.44 -8.19 -11.41
N VAL A 298 7.24 -7.75 -10.17
CA VAL A 298 8.14 -8.11 -9.07
C VAL A 298 8.01 -9.59 -8.71
N ALA A 299 9.14 -10.22 -8.37
CA ALA A 299 9.23 -11.59 -7.88
C ALA A 299 8.56 -12.66 -8.76
N GLY A 300 8.53 -12.48 -10.08
CA GLY A 300 7.92 -13.40 -11.05
C GLY A 300 6.56 -12.94 -11.60
N GLY A 301 6.05 -11.83 -11.09
CA GLY A 301 4.86 -11.14 -11.60
C GLY A 301 3.53 -11.83 -11.30
N TRP A 302 2.48 -11.03 -11.41
CA TRP A 302 1.18 -11.31 -10.82
C TRP A 302 0.04 -10.87 -11.75
N GLU A 303 -1.10 -11.51 -11.63
CA GLU A 303 -2.33 -11.16 -12.33
C GLU A 303 -3.32 -10.52 -11.37
N CYS A 304 -3.86 -9.35 -11.74
CA CYS A 304 -4.97 -8.74 -11.01
C CYS A 304 -6.26 -9.49 -11.36
N VAL A 305 -6.80 -10.27 -10.42
CA VAL A 305 -8.02 -11.07 -10.62
C VAL A 305 -9.27 -10.38 -10.05
N SER A 306 -9.08 -9.37 -9.20
CA SER A 306 -10.13 -8.46 -8.75
C SER A 306 -9.52 -7.07 -8.52
N ASN A 307 -10.15 -6.03 -9.06
CA ASN A 307 -9.59 -4.67 -9.09
C ASN A 307 -10.53 -3.69 -8.36
N GLY A 308 -10.23 -3.41 -7.09
CA GLY A 308 -10.96 -2.47 -6.25
C GLY A 308 -12.36 -2.93 -5.87
N ASP A 309 -12.55 -4.21 -5.52
CA ASP A 309 -13.83 -4.73 -5.06
C ASP A 309 -14.33 -3.96 -3.83
N CYS A 310 -15.56 -3.49 -3.92
CA CYS A 310 -16.29 -2.77 -2.88
C CYS A 310 -17.70 -3.35 -2.69
N ALA A 311 -18.01 -4.52 -3.27
CA ALA A 311 -19.34 -5.12 -3.21
C ALA A 311 -19.76 -5.51 -1.78
N PHE A 312 -18.78 -5.69 -0.88
CA PHE A 312 -19.01 -5.96 0.54
C PHE A 312 -19.21 -4.69 1.38
N LEU A 313 -18.98 -3.49 0.83
CA LEU A 313 -19.19 -2.22 1.51
C LEU A 313 -20.61 -1.72 1.28
N SER A 314 -21.32 -1.33 2.34
CA SER A 314 -22.69 -0.82 2.20
C SER A 314 -22.76 0.48 1.40
N GLY A 315 -21.71 1.30 1.45
CA GLY A 315 -21.56 2.54 0.66
C GLY A 315 -21.05 2.31 -0.78
N GLY A 316 -20.65 1.07 -1.12
CA GLY A 316 -20.04 0.77 -2.41
C GLY A 316 -18.71 1.49 -2.64
N ALA A 317 -18.41 1.77 -3.91
CA ALA A 317 -17.15 2.40 -4.31
C ALA A 317 -17.15 3.91 -4.03
N GLU A 318 -16.18 4.37 -3.22
CA GLU A 318 -16.07 5.77 -2.82
C GLU A 318 -14.62 6.29 -2.96
N ARG A 319 -14.50 7.60 -3.23
CA ARG A 319 -13.22 8.34 -3.20
C ARG A 319 -12.11 7.72 -4.06
N GLY A 320 -12.44 7.25 -5.26
CA GLY A 320 -11.46 6.81 -6.25
C GLY A 320 -10.38 7.87 -6.49
N TRP A 321 -9.20 7.43 -6.93
CA TRP A 321 -8.06 8.31 -7.16
C TRP A 321 -7.18 7.70 -8.27
N HIS A 322 -6.56 8.54 -9.08
CA HIS A 322 -5.56 8.19 -10.08
C HIS A 322 -4.48 9.27 -10.11
N PHE A 323 -3.32 8.98 -10.72
CA PHE A 323 -2.32 10.01 -10.97
C PHE A 323 -2.85 10.99 -12.01
N ASP A 324 -2.56 12.28 -11.86
CA ASP A 324 -2.78 13.24 -12.94
C ASP A 324 -1.49 13.36 -13.77
N GLY A 325 -1.59 13.37 -15.11
CA GLY A 325 -0.45 13.28 -16.02
C GLY A 325 0.51 14.46 -15.92
N ASP A 326 0.03 15.61 -15.46
CA ASP A 326 0.82 16.83 -15.21
C ASP A 326 1.42 16.88 -13.80
N GLU A 327 1.09 15.94 -12.91
CA GLU A 327 1.67 15.84 -11.56
C GLU A 327 3.03 15.14 -11.60
N SER A 328 4.11 15.86 -11.88
CA SER A 328 5.48 15.31 -11.73
C SER A 328 5.84 15.01 -10.25
N PHE A 329 5.03 15.50 -9.30
CA PHE A 329 5.36 15.74 -7.89
C PHE A 329 6.63 16.58 -7.68
N ASP A 330 7.20 17.14 -8.75
CA ASP A 330 8.33 18.06 -8.79
C ASP A 330 7.81 19.43 -9.25
N THR A 331 7.35 20.23 -8.28
CA THR A 331 6.63 21.47 -8.55
C THR A 331 7.53 22.64 -8.97
N GLY A 332 8.83 22.42 -9.17
CA GLY A 332 9.80 23.50 -9.38
C GLY A 332 9.90 24.46 -8.18
N PRO A 333 10.74 25.51 -8.24
CA PRO A 333 10.92 26.45 -7.14
C PRO A 333 9.62 27.18 -6.79
N MET A 334 9.31 27.26 -5.49
CA MET A 334 8.17 28.04 -4.99
C MET A 334 8.24 29.48 -5.50
N ALA A 335 7.10 29.99 -5.99
CA ALA A 335 6.99 31.39 -6.35
C ALA A 335 7.36 32.28 -5.14
N GLY A 336 8.11 33.34 -5.38
CA GLY A 336 8.62 34.22 -4.32
C GLY A 336 7.51 34.77 -3.42
N PRO A 337 7.85 35.28 -2.21
CA PRO A 337 6.86 35.74 -1.23
C PRO A 337 5.88 36.82 -1.74
N SER A 338 6.22 37.48 -2.85
CA SER A 338 5.43 38.49 -3.56
C SER A 338 4.55 37.95 -4.70
N ALA A 339 4.58 36.64 -5.00
CA ALA A 339 3.77 36.07 -6.07
C ALA A 339 2.30 35.89 -5.66
N THR A 340 1.40 36.40 -6.50
CA THR A 340 -0.05 36.22 -6.38
C THR A 340 -0.48 34.81 -6.78
N PRO A 341 -1.52 34.24 -6.15
CA PRO A 341 -1.98 32.90 -6.49
C PRO A 341 -2.51 32.87 -7.93
N THR A 342 -1.98 31.96 -8.75
CA THR A 342 -2.58 31.62 -10.04
C THR A 342 -3.73 30.64 -9.77
N SER A 343 -4.97 31.13 -9.86
CA SER A 343 -6.13 30.25 -9.89
C SER A 343 -6.19 29.55 -11.26
N SER A 344 -6.40 28.24 -11.28
CA SER A 344 -6.53 27.40 -12.48
C SER A 344 -7.82 27.66 -13.30
N VAL A 345 -8.34 28.89 -13.29
CA VAL A 345 -9.61 29.27 -13.93
C VAL A 345 -9.44 30.26 -15.09
N ASP A 346 -8.24 30.42 -15.64
CA ASP A 346 -8.06 31.12 -16.92
C ASP A 346 -7.90 30.11 -18.07
N SER A 347 -8.96 29.35 -18.29
CA SER A 347 -9.18 28.67 -19.56
C SER A 347 -9.72 29.70 -20.55
N SER A 348 -8.83 30.22 -21.40
CA SER A 348 -9.10 30.69 -22.77
C SER A 348 -10.52 31.20 -23.07
N ALA A 349 -10.75 32.50 -22.85
CA ALA A 349 -11.71 33.24 -23.65
C ALA A 349 -10.97 33.78 -24.89
N GLU A 350 -11.04 33.05 -26.00
CA GLU A 350 -10.77 33.63 -27.33
C GLU A 350 -11.77 34.77 -27.56
N THR A 351 -11.33 36.01 -27.43
CA THR A 351 -12.06 37.16 -27.96
C THR A 351 -11.83 37.23 -29.47
N ASP A 352 -12.85 36.79 -30.20
CA ASP A 352 -13.09 37.05 -31.61
C ASP A 352 -13.06 38.57 -31.88
N LEU A 353 -11.95 39.08 -32.41
CA LEU A 353 -11.86 40.45 -32.93
C LEU A 353 -12.45 40.47 -34.34
N GLY A 354 -13.78 40.57 -34.39
CA GLY A 354 -14.52 40.93 -35.58
C GLY A 354 -14.03 42.26 -36.14
N GLY A 355 -13.47 42.20 -37.36
CA GLY A 355 -13.12 43.38 -38.12
C GLY A 355 -14.35 44.21 -38.50
N SER A 356 -14.27 45.52 -38.33
CA SER A 356 -15.17 46.45 -39.00
C SER A 356 -14.37 47.33 -39.96
N LYS A 357 -14.81 47.26 -41.21
CA LYS A 357 -14.56 48.25 -42.27
C LYS A 357 -14.89 49.66 -41.75
N LEU A 358 -13.98 50.60 -41.97
CA LEU A 358 -14.09 51.70 -42.93
C LEU A 358 -12.78 52.48 -42.99
#